data_AF-A0A9E0N5C3-F1
#
_entry.id   AF-A0A9E0N5C3-F1
#
_cell.length_a   1.000
_cell.length_b   1.000
_cell.length_c   1.000
_cell.angle_alpha   90.00
_cell.angle_beta   90.00
_cell.angle_gamma   90.00
#
_symmetry.space_group_name_H-M   'P 1'
#
loop_
_entity.id
_entity.type
_entity.pdbx_description
1 polymer ?
#
loop_
_entity_poly.entity_id
_entity_poly.type
_entity_poly.pdbx_seq_one_letter_code
_entity_poly.pdbx_strand_id
1 'polypeptide(L)'
;MDNANVKRRLTCILAADAVGYSKQMGQDEEGTIQVLSAHRAVIDGIIAFHHGRIVGTAGDSVLAEFSSAVEAVRCAVEIQDALKTRNDALPDVRKMLFRVGVNLGDVVVKNDDLLGDGVNVAARLETMAEPGGICIASSVYDQITGKLDLGFQDIGEQNLKNISRPVRVYRIGGVNAVQRPTPADTRSMRPKWPIWAVGMVGVALVAGIGLWQSGAMTKDRVLTGGPTVSSGTDVASLAPAPPSSSAKAELLQAQAQAQQLRDEAQTLRLQAQAELQRAQALAAQAAKVNEHTQTLSQSSPKQPPPPPPPPPPKPKQNEPGLKAATSRANSSAARSASTPDLARFDGAWQIQINCRRPSGGTTQQSLDVVAKVNQGVLHGETGQEGEPGWRQIHGQIGVDGHANLVAKVIPNENVRRKRNAPMTTIEFPAVFQEISGRGQTQHPRVCSINFSKT
;
A
#
# COMPACT_ATOMS: atom_id res chain seq x y z
N MET A 1 0.62 9.52 28.88
CA MET A 1 0.62 10.06 27.52
C MET A 1 1.84 9.47 26.84
N ASP A 2 1.65 8.36 26.13
CA ASP A 2 2.76 7.79 25.36
C ASP A 2 3.02 8.73 24.20
N ASN A 3 4.14 9.45 24.28
CA ASN A 3 4.79 10.01 23.10
C ASN A 3 5.19 8.83 22.22
N ALA A 4 4.24 8.30 21.44
CA ALA A 4 4.54 7.53 20.26
C ALA A 4 5.57 8.35 19.50
N ASN A 5 6.77 7.79 19.33
CA ASN A 5 7.94 8.50 18.84
C ASN A 5 7.68 8.94 17.38
N VAL A 6 7.05 10.11 17.23
CA VAL A 6 6.77 10.77 15.97
C VAL A 6 8.12 11.19 15.41
N LYS A 7 8.69 10.33 14.57
CA LYS A 7 9.99 10.56 13.96
C LYS A 7 9.78 11.18 12.58
N ARG A 8 10.27 12.41 12.42
CA ARG A 8 10.36 13.07 11.12
C ARG A 8 11.64 12.66 10.41
N ARG A 9 11.55 12.50 9.09
CA ARG A 9 12.73 12.33 8.24
C ARG A 9 12.40 12.71 6.80
N LEU A 10 13.45 13.14 6.10
CA LEU A 10 13.44 13.28 4.65
C LEU A 10 13.56 11.89 4.01
N THR A 11 12.64 11.54 3.11
CA THR A 11 12.71 10.27 2.37
C THR A 11 12.18 10.45 0.95
N CYS A 12 12.62 9.58 0.03
CA CYS A 12 12.02 9.47 -1.27
C CYS A 12 10.80 8.55 -1.19
N ILE A 13 9.72 8.92 -1.86
CA ILE A 13 8.41 8.28 -1.79
C ILE A 13 7.97 7.98 -3.21
N LEU A 14 7.62 6.73 -3.47
CA LEU A 14 7.06 6.25 -4.73
C LEU A 14 5.62 5.83 -4.47
N ALA A 15 4.69 6.42 -5.23
CA ALA A 15 3.30 6.01 -5.29
C ALA A 15 3.03 5.40 -6.67
N ALA A 16 2.37 4.25 -6.71
CA ALA A 16 1.99 3.58 -7.94
C ALA A 16 0.58 3.01 -7.87
N ASP A 17 -0.22 3.24 -8.91
CA ASP A 17 -1.63 2.82 -8.93
C ASP A 17 -2.05 2.30 -10.30
N ALA A 18 -3.01 1.37 -10.32
CA ALA A 18 -3.48 0.75 -11.56
C ALA A 18 -4.49 1.67 -12.29
N VAL A 19 -4.39 1.71 -13.61
CA VAL A 19 -5.30 2.52 -14.43
C VAL A 19 -6.60 1.77 -14.69
N GLY A 20 -7.72 2.33 -14.23
CA GLY A 20 -9.04 1.82 -14.58
C GLY A 20 -9.43 0.51 -13.88
N TYR A 21 -8.77 0.17 -12.77
CA TYR A 21 -8.99 -1.06 -12.01
C TYR A 21 -10.46 -1.32 -11.69
N SER A 22 -11.18 -0.33 -11.16
CA SER A 22 -12.61 -0.49 -10.81
C SER A 22 -13.48 -0.89 -12.00
N LYS A 23 -13.13 -0.43 -13.22
CA LYS A 23 -13.84 -0.81 -14.44
C LYS A 23 -13.53 -2.26 -14.83
N GLN A 24 -12.27 -2.68 -14.73
CA GLN A 24 -11.85 -4.06 -15.04
C GLN A 24 -12.48 -5.06 -14.05
N MET A 25 -12.51 -4.71 -12.75
CA MET A 25 -13.19 -5.49 -11.72
C MET A 25 -14.68 -5.73 -12.01
N GLY A 26 -15.38 -4.74 -12.59
CA GLY A 26 -16.78 -4.89 -12.97
C GLY A 26 -17.01 -5.73 -14.23
N GLN A 27 -15.98 -5.99 -15.03
CA GLN A 27 -16.06 -6.76 -16.29
C GLN A 27 -15.66 -8.22 -16.10
N ASP A 28 -14.56 -8.45 -15.38
CA ASP A 28 -14.00 -9.77 -15.11
C ASP A 28 -13.23 -9.70 -13.77
N GLU A 29 -13.94 -9.96 -12.68
CA GLU A 29 -13.38 -9.88 -11.33
C GLU A 29 -12.21 -10.84 -11.13
N GLU A 30 -12.37 -12.11 -11.51
CA GLU A 30 -11.37 -13.14 -11.30
C GLU A 30 -10.12 -12.89 -12.15
N GLY A 31 -10.29 -12.58 -13.44
CA GLY A 31 -9.17 -12.26 -14.33
C GLY A 31 -8.43 -10.98 -13.90
N THR A 32 -9.16 -9.96 -13.43
CA THR A 32 -8.55 -8.72 -12.95
C THR A 32 -7.72 -8.93 -11.69
N ILE A 33 -8.21 -9.72 -10.73
CA ILE A 33 -7.46 -10.07 -9.51
C ILE A 33 -6.20 -10.86 -9.86
N GLN A 34 -6.28 -11.82 -10.78
CA GLN A 34 -5.12 -12.61 -11.22
C GLN A 34 -4.04 -11.73 -11.86
N VAL A 35 -4.45 -10.83 -12.78
CA VAL A 35 -3.53 -9.89 -13.43
C VAL A 35 -2.91 -8.93 -12.41
N LEU A 36 -3.72 -8.35 -11.52
CA LEU A 36 -3.23 -7.46 -10.48
C LEU A 36 -2.22 -8.17 -9.56
N SER A 37 -2.51 -9.39 -9.13
CA SER A 37 -1.63 -10.18 -8.26
C SER A 37 -0.29 -10.48 -8.93
N ALA A 38 -0.31 -10.88 -10.21
CA ALA A 38 0.90 -11.13 -10.99
C ALA A 38 1.76 -9.85 -11.18
N HIS A 39 1.11 -8.70 -11.43
CA HIS A 39 1.80 -7.42 -11.53
C HIS A 39 2.37 -6.99 -10.16
N ARG A 40 1.60 -7.15 -9.08
CA ARG A 40 2.01 -6.81 -7.71
C ARG A 40 3.20 -7.61 -7.23
N ALA A 41 3.20 -8.93 -7.45
CA ALA A 41 4.34 -9.77 -7.09
C ALA A 41 5.67 -9.25 -7.67
N VAL A 42 5.62 -8.62 -8.84
CA VAL A 42 6.82 -8.12 -9.50
C VAL A 42 7.15 -6.70 -9.14
N ILE A 43 6.14 -5.85 -8.96
CA ILE A 43 6.35 -4.53 -8.38
C ILE A 43 7.02 -4.66 -7.01
N ASP A 44 6.52 -5.56 -6.17
CA ASP A 44 7.04 -5.78 -4.81
C ASP A 44 8.47 -6.36 -4.86
N GLY A 45 8.73 -7.29 -5.78
CA GLY A 45 10.07 -7.83 -6.02
C GLY A 45 11.07 -6.77 -6.46
N ILE A 46 10.70 -5.88 -7.40
CA ILE A 46 11.57 -4.80 -7.89
C ILE A 46 11.79 -3.75 -6.80
N ILE A 47 10.76 -3.41 -6.01
CA ILE A 47 10.89 -2.50 -4.86
C ILE A 47 11.90 -3.07 -3.86
N ALA A 48 11.78 -4.35 -3.51
CA ALA A 48 12.71 -5.01 -2.59
C ALA A 48 14.14 -5.06 -3.15
N PHE A 49 14.29 -5.34 -4.45
CA PHE A 49 15.58 -5.36 -5.15
C PHE A 49 16.30 -4.00 -5.06
N HIS A 50 15.57 -2.90 -5.24
CA HIS A 50 16.09 -1.52 -5.09
C HIS A 50 16.13 -1.02 -3.64
N HIS A 51 16.07 -1.92 -2.66
CA HIS A 51 16.12 -1.60 -1.23
C HIS A 51 15.03 -0.63 -0.76
N GLY A 52 13.89 -0.63 -1.44
CA GLY A 52 12.70 0.10 -1.03
C GLY A 52 11.92 -0.65 0.05
N ARG A 53 11.16 0.10 0.86
CA ARG A 53 10.23 -0.46 1.84
C ARG A 53 8.81 -0.11 1.44
N ILE A 54 7.95 -1.11 1.28
CA ILE A 54 6.52 -0.90 1.11
C ILE A 54 5.94 -0.47 2.45
N VAL A 55 5.29 0.70 2.47
CA VAL A 55 4.72 1.31 3.68
C VAL A 55 3.21 1.18 3.75
N GLY A 56 2.58 1.02 2.59
CA GLY A 56 1.14 0.82 2.50
C GLY A 56 0.75 0.24 1.15
N THR A 57 -0.24 -0.63 1.18
CA THR A 57 -0.91 -1.19 0.00
C THR A 57 -2.40 -1.03 0.22
N ALA A 58 -3.09 -0.32 -0.67
CA ALA A 58 -4.54 -0.19 -0.62
C ALA A 58 -5.11 -0.62 -1.96
N GLY A 59 -5.63 -1.85 -2.00
CA GLY A 59 -6.21 -2.44 -3.22
C GLY A 59 -5.17 -2.55 -4.34
N ASP A 60 -5.35 -1.72 -5.36
CA ASP A 60 -4.54 -1.62 -6.57
C ASP A 60 -3.40 -0.61 -6.47
N SER A 61 -3.25 0.08 -5.33
CA SER A 61 -2.19 1.06 -5.09
C SER A 61 -1.04 0.51 -4.22
N VAL A 62 0.17 1.02 -4.47
CA VAL A 62 1.39 0.76 -3.68
C VAL A 62 2.05 2.08 -3.33
N LEU A 63 2.42 2.18 -2.05
CA LEU A 63 3.23 3.25 -1.53
C LEU A 63 4.53 2.65 -0.97
N ALA A 64 5.66 3.10 -1.48
CA ALA A 64 6.97 2.66 -1.06
C ALA A 64 7.88 3.84 -0.74
N GLU A 65 8.81 3.63 0.17
CA GLU A 65 9.86 4.59 0.49
C GLU A 65 11.25 4.07 0.13
N PHE A 66 12.13 5.02 -0.19
CA PHE A 66 13.53 4.78 -0.50
C PHE A 66 14.40 5.80 0.21
N SER A 67 15.56 5.35 0.68
CA SER A 67 16.60 6.22 1.22
C SER A 67 17.34 7.05 0.14
N SER A 68 17.20 6.66 -1.13
CA SER A 68 17.85 7.29 -2.29
C SER A 68 16.84 7.64 -3.38
N ALA A 69 16.89 8.89 -3.86
CA ALA A 69 16.09 9.35 -4.99
C ALA A 69 16.49 8.63 -6.30
N VAL A 70 17.78 8.29 -6.45
CA VAL A 70 18.29 7.57 -7.63
C VAL A 70 17.70 6.16 -7.70
N GLU A 71 17.71 5.44 -6.58
CA GLU A 71 17.17 4.07 -6.53
C GLU A 71 15.64 4.05 -6.70
N ALA A 72 14.93 5.02 -6.12
CA ALA A 72 13.49 5.14 -6.33
C ALA A 72 13.13 5.32 -7.82
N VAL A 73 13.89 6.13 -8.56
CA VAL A 73 13.62 6.37 -9.98
C VAL A 73 14.04 5.19 -10.84
N ARG A 74 15.16 4.51 -10.53
CA ARG A 74 15.52 3.24 -11.19
C ARG A 74 14.44 2.19 -11.00
N CYS A 75 13.97 2.02 -9.77
CA CYS A 75 12.87 1.14 -9.43
C CYS A 75 11.60 1.48 -10.23
N ALA A 76 11.23 2.76 -10.31
CA ALA A 76 10.07 3.21 -11.09
C ALA A 76 10.19 2.85 -12.59
N VAL A 77 11.36 3.06 -13.18
CA VAL A 77 11.62 2.73 -14.60
C VAL A 77 11.57 1.23 -14.82
N GLU A 78 12.24 0.44 -13.97
CA GLU A 78 12.26 -1.02 -14.09
C GLU A 78 10.86 -1.63 -13.88
N ILE A 79 10.06 -1.08 -12.97
CA ILE A 79 8.64 -1.43 -12.83
C ILE A 79 7.91 -1.21 -14.16
N GLN A 80 8.01 -0.02 -14.76
CA GLN A 80 7.27 0.26 -16.00
C GLN A 80 7.73 -0.64 -17.16
N ASP A 81 9.03 -0.91 -17.28
CA ASP A 81 9.56 -1.80 -18.33
C ASP A 81 9.13 -3.26 -18.14
N ALA A 82 9.16 -3.75 -16.90
CA ALA A 82 8.72 -5.11 -16.56
C ALA A 82 7.21 -5.29 -16.81
N LEU A 83 6.40 -4.30 -16.42
CA LEU A 83 4.95 -4.34 -16.64
C LEU A 83 4.59 -4.19 -18.12
N LYS A 84 5.32 -3.36 -18.87
CA LYS A 84 5.17 -3.26 -20.32
C LYS A 84 5.39 -4.62 -20.99
N THR A 85 6.49 -5.28 -20.67
CA THR A 85 6.83 -6.61 -21.21
C THR A 85 5.75 -7.64 -20.92
N ARG A 86 5.16 -7.63 -19.71
CA ARG A 86 4.03 -8.53 -19.38
C ARG A 86 2.74 -8.18 -20.10
N ASN A 87 2.43 -6.88 -20.19
CA ASN A 87 1.24 -6.42 -20.88
C ASN A 87 1.30 -6.76 -22.37
N ASP A 88 2.48 -6.80 -22.99
CA ASP A 88 2.64 -7.22 -24.40
C ASP A 88 2.23 -8.67 -24.65
N ALA A 89 2.25 -9.53 -23.62
CA ALA A 89 1.74 -10.91 -23.69
C ALA A 89 0.23 -11.02 -23.46
N LEU A 90 -0.46 -9.92 -23.12
CA LEU A 90 -1.88 -9.89 -22.81
C LEU A 90 -2.69 -9.19 -23.92
N PRO A 91 -3.94 -9.63 -24.19
CA PRO A 91 -4.88 -8.87 -25.02
C PRO A 91 -5.12 -7.48 -24.45
N ASP A 92 -5.36 -6.48 -25.31
CA ASP A 92 -5.53 -5.07 -24.88
C ASP A 92 -6.56 -4.88 -23.78
N VAL A 93 -7.66 -5.64 -23.81
CA VAL A 93 -8.74 -5.59 -22.82
C VAL A 93 -8.30 -6.00 -21.41
N ARG A 94 -7.22 -6.79 -21.31
CA ARG A 94 -6.66 -7.30 -20.05
C ARG A 94 -5.33 -6.63 -19.67
N LYS A 95 -4.83 -5.69 -20.48
CA LYS A 95 -3.64 -4.93 -20.12
C LYS A 95 -3.93 -4.08 -18.89
N MET A 96 -3.05 -4.16 -17.90
CA MET A 96 -3.13 -3.36 -16.69
C MET A 96 -1.92 -2.44 -16.64
N LEU A 97 -2.16 -1.18 -16.95
CA LEU A 97 -1.14 -0.14 -16.90
C LEU A 97 -1.09 0.46 -15.51
N PHE A 98 0.10 0.84 -15.08
CA PHE A 98 0.31 1.55 -13.82
C PHE A 98 0.79 2.97 -14.10
N ARG A 99 0.37 3.89 -13.26
CA ARG A 99 0.96 5.24 -13.17
C ARG A 99 1.91 5.26 -11.98
N VAL A 100 2.99 6.03 -12.08
CA VAL A 100 3.96 6.17 -10.99
C VAL A 100 4.26 7.64 -10.72
N GLY A 101 4.27 8.01 -9.44
CA GLY A 101 4.66 9.33 -8.93
C GLY A 101 5.80 9.21 -7.94
N VAL A 102 6.85 10.03 -8.09
CA VAL A 102 8.02 10.02 -7.18
C VAL A 102 8.29 11.41 -6.62
N ASN A 103 8.38 11.51 -5.29
CA ASN A 103 8.68 12.76 -4.58
C ASN A 103 9.72 12.55 -3.48
N LEU A 104 10.58 13.56 -3.27
CA LEU A 104 11.45 13.66 -2.11
C LEU A 104 10.86 14.71 -1.15
N GLY A 105 10.54 14.29 0.09
CA GLY A 105 9.86 15.16 1.05
C GLY A 105 9.99 14.70 2.51
N ASP A 106 9.74 15.64 3.43
CA ASP A 106 9.67 15.35 4.86
C ASP A 106 8.39 14.58 5.18
N VAL A 107 8.53 13.50 5.93
CA VAL A 107 7.43 12.62 6.34
C VAL A 107 7.51 12.34 7.83
N VAL A 108 6.35 12.09 8.41
CA VAL A 108 6.18 11.60 9.77
C VAL A 108 5.96 10.09 9.71
N VAL A 109 6.82 9.33 10.39
CA VAL A 109 6.64 7.90 10.57
C VAL A 109 5.78 7.65 11.81
N LYS A 110 4.70 6.90 11.66
CA LYS A 110 3.84 6.48 12.78
C LYS A 110 3.38 5.04 12.58
N ASN A 111 3.77 4.13 13.48
CA ASN A 111 3.41 2.71 13.42
C ASN A 111 3.72 2.09 12.03
N ASP A 112 4.92 2.35 11.51
CA ASP A 112 5.41 1.95 10.19
C ASP A 112 4.73 2.56 8.95
N ASP A 113 3.68 3.35 9.14
CA ASP A 113 3.01 4.15 8.11
C ASP A 113 3.71 5.52 7.91
N LEU A 114 3.55 6.08 6.71
CA LEU A 114 4.07 7.39 6.33
C LEU A 114 2.94 8.40 6.19
N LEU A 115 3.06 9.49 6.94
CA LEU A 115 2.11 10.58 6.94
C LEU A 115 2.79 11.89 6.55
N GLY A 116 2.06 12.78 5.88
CA GLY A 116 2.48 14.15 5.62
C GLY A 116 2.40 14.55 4.16
N ASP A 117 2.78 15.81 3.90
CA ASP A 117 2.66 16.43 2.59
C ASP A 117 3.52 15.72 1.54
N GLY A 118 4.67 15.16 1.93
CA GLY A 118 5.53 14.39 1.02
C GLY A 118 4.80 13.24 0.34
N VAL A 119 3.97 12.51 1.10
CA VAL A 119 3.16 11.38 0.62
C VAL A 119 2.03 11.88 -0.27
N ASN A 120 1.36 12.96 0.15
CA ASN A 120 0.28 13.57 -0.63
C ASN A 120 0.79 14.06 -2.00
N VAL A 121 1.97 14.68 -2.05
CA VAL A 121 2.59 15.11 -3.32
C VAL A 121 2.87 13.89 -4.20
N ALA A 122 3.50 12.83 -3.69
CA ALA A 122 3.80 11.62 -4.47
C ALA A 122 2.53 11.01 -5.09
N ALA A 123 1.47 10.86 -4.29
CA ALA A 123 0.18 10.37 -4.78
C ALA A 123 -0.43 11.27 -5.86
N ARG A 124 -0.27 12.59 -5.77
CA ARG A 124 -0.75 13.50 -6.82
C ARG A 124 0.09 13.43 -8.09
N LEU A 125 1.40 13.26 -7.97
CA LEU A 125 2.28 13.04 -9.12
C LEU A 125 1.86 11.78 -9.88
N GLU A 126 1.54 10.69 -9.17
CA GLU A 126 1.02 9.46 -9.77
C GLU A 126 -0.23 9.75 -10.61
N THR A 127 -1.23 10.46 -10.05
CA THR A 127 -2.45 10.78 -10.80
C THR A 127 -2.23 11.64 -12.06
N MET A 128 -1.11 12.38 -12.13
CA MET A 128 -0.75 13.21 -13.30
C MET A 128 0.07 12.47 -14.35
N ALA A 129 0.61 11.29 -14.00
CA ALA A 129 1.33 10.46 -14.95
C ALA A 129 0.36 9.90 -16.00
N GLU A 130 0.85 9.74 -17.21
CA GLU A 130 0.10 9.00 -18.24
C GLU A 130 0.12 7.50 -17.89
N PRO A 131 -0.85 6.70 -18.36
CA PRO A 131 -0.81 5.25 -18.18
C PRO A 131 0.51 4.65 -18.67
N GLY A 132 1.25 3.95 -17.81
CA GLY A 132 2.61 3.45 -18.10
C GLY A 132 3.72 4.49 -17.95
N GLY A 133 3.39 5.70 -17.51
CA GLY A 133 4.31 6.82 -17.34
C GLY A 133 4.76 7.03 -15.90
N ILE A 134 5.78 7.89 -15.75
CA ILE A 134 6.36 8.26 -14.45
C ILE A 134 6.41 9.79 -14.36
N CYS A 135 5.88 10.35 -13.28
CA CYS A 135 6.00 11.76 -12.93
C CYS A 135 6.87 11.92 -11.69
N ILE A 136 7.78 12.90 -11.71
CA ILE A 136 8.67 13.20 -10.59
C ILE A 136 8.58 14.69 -10.22
N ALA A 137 8.69 15.00 -8.93
CA ALA A 137 8.85 16.39 -8.49
C ALA A 137 10.25 16.92 -8.83
N SER A 138 10.37 18.25 -8.92
CA SER A 138 11.66 18.97 -8.98
C SER A 138 12.65 18.53 -7.90
N SER A 139 12.17 18.28 -6.67
CA SER A 139 13.01 17.79 -5.58
C SER A 139 13.70 16.45 -5.87
N VAL A 140 13.12 15.62 -6.73
CA VAL A 140 13.72 14.35 -7.21
C VAL A 140 14.59 14.62 -8.42
N TYR A 141 14.10 15.41 -9.39
CA TYR A 141 14.83 15.78 -10.60
C TYR A 141 16.22 16.37 -10.29
N ASP A 142 16.29 17.27 -9.31
CA ASP A 142 17.53 17.93 -8.89
C ASP A 142 18.55 16.93 -8.31
N GLN A 143 18.07 15.80 -7.75
CA GLN A 143 18.94 14.78 -7.14
C GLN A 143 19.45 13.76 -8.15
N ILE A 144 18.76 13.58 -9.29
CA ILE A 144 19.06 12.52 -10.28
C ILE A 144 19.65 13.06 -11.58
N THR A 145 19.48 14.36 -11.87
CA THR A 145 20.05 15.00 -13.06
C THR A 145 21.56 14.78 -13.11
N GLY A 146 22.04 14.26 -14.25
CA GLY A 146 23.45 13.92 -14.44
C GLY A 146 23.89 12.58 -13.83
N LYS A 147 23.01 11.85 -13.13
CA LYS A 147 23.29 10.51 -12.57
C LYS A 147 22.57 9.38 -13.31
N LEU A 148 21.44 9.68 -13.93
CA LEU A 148 20.66 8.73 -14.73
C LEU A 148 20.57 9.24 -16.18
N ASP A 149 20.83 8.35 -17.13
CA ASP A 149 20.69 8.62 -18.56
C ASP A 149 19.22 8.40 -18.98
N LEU A 150 18.36 9.31 -18.52
CA LEU A 150 16.92 9.28 -18.77
C LEU A 150 16.49 10.59 -19.42
N GLY A 151 15.51 10.51 -20.32
CA GLY A 151 14.87 11.68 -20.90
C GLY A 151 13.83 12.26 -19.95
N PHE A 152 13.92 13.57 -19.71
CA PHE A 152 12.99 14.31 -18.85
C PHE A 152 12.22 15.35 -19.65
N GLN A 153 10.91 15.37 -19.50
CA GLN A 153 10.05 16.41 -20.04
C GLN A 153 9.50 17.26 -18.89
N ASP A 154 9.85 18.54 -18.86
CA ASP A 154 9.29 19.49 -17.91
C ASP A 154 7.83 19.80 -18.27
N ILE A 155 6.92 19.57 -17.32
CA ILE A 155 5.48 19.88 -17.48
C ILE A 155 5.05 21.10 -16.66
N GLY A 156 6.02 21.88 -16.15
CA GLY A 156 5.81 23.14 -15.45
C GLY A 156 5.33 22.98 -14.02
N GLU A 157 4.90 24.10 -13.43
CA GLU A 157 4.39 24.16 -12.06
C GLU A 157 2.94 23.67 -11.98
N GLN A 158 2.69 22.78 -11.03
CA GLN A 158 1.38 22.17 -10.78
C GLN A 158 0.88 22.56 -9.40
N ASN A 159 -0.34 23.06 -9.33
CA ASN A 159 -1.03 23.37 -8.08
C ASN A 159 -1.72 22.10 -7.56
N LEU A 160 -1.19 21.54 -6.48
CA LEU A 160 -1.70 20.30 -5.90
C LEU A 160 -2.66 20.61 -4.75
N LYS A 161 -3.77 19.87 -4.68
CA LYS A 161 -4.76 20.04 -3.61
C LYS A 161 -4.10 19.88 -2.23
N ASN A 162 -4.36 20.83 -1.34
CA ASN A 162 -3.81 20.90 0.03
C ASN A 162 -2.29 21.12 0.11
N ILE A 163 -1.64 21.56 -0.98
CA ILE A 163 -0.23 21.97 -0.99
C ILE A 163 -0.18 23.47 -1.30
N SER A 164 0.41 24.26 -0.40
CA SER A 164 0.40 25.72 -0.47
C SER A 164 1.27 26.29 -1.59
N ARG A 165 2.35 25.60 -1.95
CA ARG A 165 3.30 26.00 -3.00
C ARG A 165 3.10 25.15 -4.25
N PRO A 166 3.12 25.75 -5.46
CA PRO A 166 3.19 24.97 -6.69
C PRO A 166 4.40 24.04 -6.68
N VAL A 167 4.24 22.84 -7.25
CA VAL A 167 5.31 21.87 -7.41
C VAL A 167 5.63 21.76 -8.88
N ARG A 168 6.87 22.05 -9.29
CA ARG A 168 7.33 21.79 -10.65
C ARG A 168 7.51 20.29 -10.87
N VAL A 169 6.97 19.77 -11.97
CA VAL A 169 6.89 18.34 -12.26
C VAL A 169 7.59 18.02 -13.57
N TYR A 170 8.22 16.86 -13.63
CA TYR A 170 8.86 16.31 -14.83
C TYR A 170 8.28 14.92 -15.12
N ARG A 171 8.11 14.60 -16.40
CA ARG A 171 7.76 13.26 -16.87
C ARG A 171 9.02 12.53 -17.34
N ILE A 172 9.06 11.23 -17.06
CA ILE A 172 10.07 10.30 -17.59
C ILE A 172 9.39 9.41 -18.62
N GLY A 173 9.95 9.31 -19.83
CA GLY A 173 9.35 8.55 -20.94
C GLY A 173 10.37 7.99 -21.93
N GLY A 174 10.17 6.72 -22.30
CA GLY A 174 10.97 5.95 -23.26
C GLY A 174 10.72 6.29 -24.73
N VAL A 175 11.77 6.09 -25.54
CA VAL A 175 11.90 6.29 -27.01
C VAL A 175 11.33 7.60 -27.56
N ASN A 176 11.88 8.74 -27.12
CA ASN A 176 12.15 9.95 -27.95
C ASN A 176 12.56 11.19 -27.14
N ALA A 177 13.05 11.04 -25.91
CA ALA A 177 13.52 12.18 -25.11
C ALA A 177 15.05 12.26 -25.08
N VAL A 178 15.70 12.26 -26.26
CA VAL A 178 16.99 12.95 -26.41
C VAL A 178 16.69 14.37 -26.85
N GLN A 179 16.26 15.18 -25.89
CA GLN A 179 16.54 16.61 -25.95
C GLN A 179 17.35 16.95 -24.71
N ARG A 180 18.66 16.83 -24.87
CA ARG A 180 19.61 17.58 -24.06
C ARG A 180 19.12 19.03 -24.13
N PRO A 181 18.77 19.69 -23.02
CA PRO A 181 18.48 21.11 -23.09
C PRO A 181 19.75 21.77 -23.60
N THR A 182 19.71 22.26 -24.83
CA THR A 182 20.66 23.23 -25.33
C THR A 182 20.69 24.34 -24.27
N PRO A 183 21.86 24.75 -23.75
CA PRO A 183 21.90 25.88 -22.84
C PRO A 183 21.20 27.03 -23.56
N ALA A 184 20.05 27.43 -23.04
CA ALA A 184 19.29 28.52 -23.60
C ALA A 184 20.23 29.72 -23.62
N ASP A 185 20.60 30.09 -24.84
CA ASP A 185 21.36 31.28 -25.15
C ASP A 185 20.74 32.42 -24.33
N THR A 186 21.52 33.00 -23.42
CA THR A 186 21.11 34.11 -22.56
C THR A 186 21.09 35.37 -23.40
N ARG A 187 20.28 35.36 -24.47
CA ARG A 187 19.95 36.53 -25.24
C ARG A 187 18.69 37.13 -24.67
N SER A 188 18.92 37.89 -23.59
CA SER A 188 18.10 39.00 -23.09
C SER A 188 16.82 39.27 -23.90
N MET A 189 15.73 38.58 -23.60
CA MET A 189 14.40 39.04 -23.98
C MET A 189 14.02 40.15 -23.01
N ARG A 190 14.38 41.38 -23.39
CA ARG A 190 13.83 42.60 -22.78
C ARG A 190 12.33 42.65 -23.12
N PRO A 191 11.41 42.65 -22.14
CA PRO A 191 10.01 42.92 -22.43
C PRO A 191 9.88 44.40 -22.78
N LYS A 192 9.47 44.71 -24.02
CA LYS A 192 9.06 46.06 -24.41
C LYS A 192 7.68 46.34 -23.82
N TRP A 193 7.63 46.81 -22.57
CA TRP A 193 6.48 47.57 -22.09
C TRP A 193 6.50 48.95 -22.77
N PRO A 194 5.43 49.40 -23.43
CA PRO A 194 5.37 50.77 -23.94
C PRO A 194 5.31 51.76 -22.77
N ILE A 195 6.24 52.72 -22.78
CA ILE A 195 6.55 53.68 -21.69
C ILE A 195 5.43 54.71 -21.40
N TRP A 196 4.23 54.57 -21.96
CA TRP A 196 3.13 55.53 -21.73
C TRP A 196 2.25 55.20 -20.51
N ALA A 197 2.38 54.02 -19.89
CA ALA A 197 1.49 53.59 -18.80
C ALA A 197 1.91 54.04 -17.38
N VAL A 198 3.07 54.67 -17.19
CA VAL A 198 3.54 55.12 -15.86
C VAL A 198 3.19 56.60 -15.57
N GLY A 199 2.70 57.34 -16.56
CA GLY A 199 2.38 58.77 -16.42
C GLY A 199 0.99 59.13 -15.85
N MET A 200 0.03 58.20 -15.80
CA MET A 200 -1.38 58.53 -15.44
C MET A 200 -1.83 58.13 -14.03
N VAL A 201 -0.97 57.48 -13.24
CA VAL A 201 -1.29 57.18 -11.81
C VAL A 201 -0.74 58.27 -10.87
N GLY A 202 0.24 59.07 -11.31
CA GLY A 202 0.85 60.14 -10.51
C GLY A 202 0.08 61.47 -10.43
N VAL A 203 -0.82 61.76 -11.38
CA VAL A 203 -1.56 63.05 -11.41
C VAL A 203 -2.91 62.98 -10.68
N ALA A 204 -3.48 61.78 -10.51
CA ALA A 204 -4.73 61.61 -9.76
C ALA A 204 -4.55 61.64 -8.22
N LEU A 205 -3.32 61.46 -7.72
CA LEU A 205 -3.03 61.49 -6.28
C LEU A 205 -2.63 62.88 -5.75
N VAL A 206 -2.39 63.87 -6.62
CA VAL A 206 -2.08 65.26 -6.21
C VAL A 206 -3.30 66.19 -6.29
N ALA A 207 -4.33 65.86 -7.08
CA ALA A 207 -5.56 66.67 -7.17
C ALA A 207 -6.61 66.36 -6.08
N GLY A 208 -6.54 65.17 -5.45
CA GLY A 208 -7.51 64.75 -4.42
C GLY A 208 -7.27 65.32 -3.02
N ILE A 209 -6.07 65.83 -2.73
CA ILE A 209 -5.69 66.33 -1.39
C ILE A 209 -5.89 67.86 -1.29
N GLY A 210 -5.93 68.59 -2.41
CA GLY A 210 -6.10 70.05 -2.43
C GLY A 210 -7.52 70.55 -2.16
N LEU A 211 -8.55 69.70 -2.28
CA LEU A 211 -9.96 70.09 -2.13
C LEU A 211 -10.58 69.72 -0.77
N TRP A 212 -9.77 69.24 0.19
CA TRP A 212 -10.25 68.90 1.54
C TRP A 212 -9.83 69.90 2.64
N GLN A 213 -9.21 71.04 2.26
CA GLN A 213 -8.79 72.09 3.21
C GLN A 213 -9.40 73.48 2.99
N SER A 214 -10.48 73.62 2.22
CA SER A 214 -11.21 74.90 2.16
C SER A 214 -12.72 74.68 2.24
N GLY A 215 -13.25 74.68 3.45
CA GLY A 215 -14.66 74.93 3.68
C GLY A 215 -14.97 76.42 3.50
N ALA A 216 -16.00 76.74 2.71
CA ALA A 216 -16.87 77.93 2.87
C ALA A 216 -18.08 77.74 1.93
N MET A 217 -19.28 77.51 2.46
CA MET A 217 -20.36 78.51 2.52
C MET A 217 -20.61 79.30 1.22
N THR A 218 -21.81 79.13 0.63
CA THR A 218 -22.88 80.15 0.44
C THR A 218 -23.99 79.55 -0.44
N LYS A 219 -25.24 79.37 0.05
CA LYS A 219 -26.37 80.31 0.22
C LYS A 219 -27.16 80.65 -1.07
N ASP A 220 -28.40 80.15 -1.10
CA ASP A 220 -29.66 80.52 -1.75
C ASP A 220 -29.76 81.61 -2.85
N ARG A 221 -30.53 81.28 -3.90
CA ARG A 221 -31.64 82.03 -4.57
C ARG A 221 -32.19 81.18 -5.73
N VAL A 222 -33.41 80.62 -5.73
CA VAL A 222 -34.78 81.17 -5.93
C VAL A 222 -35.02 81.82 -7.32
N LEU A 223 -36.12 81.37 -7.97
CA LEU A 223 -36.89 81.84 -9.16
C LEU A 223 -36.47 81.21 -10.50
N THR A 224 -37.32 80.68 -11.40
CA THR A 224 -38.79 80.53 -11.55
C THR A 224 -39.04 79.69 -12.82
N GLY A 225 -40.12 78.89 -12.88
CA GLY A 225 -40.74 78.41 -14.13
C GLY A 225 -40.87 76.88 -14.27
N GLY A 226 -42.08 76.33 -14.08
CA GLY A 226 -42.44 74.92 -14.36
C GLY A 226 -42.86 74.66 -15.83
N PRO A 227 -43.57 73.56 -16.16
CA PRO A 227 -43.96 72.42 -15.30
C PRO A 227 -43.76 71.02 -15.93
N THR A 228 -44.08 69.98 -15.12
CA THR A 228 -44.38 68.56 -15.47
C THR A 228 -43.23 67.73 -16.06
N VAL A 229 -42.72 66.65 -15.44
CA VAL A 229 -43.38 65.36 -15.16
C VAL A 229 -42.71 64.65 -13.98
N SER A 230 -43.52 63.93 -13.20
CA SER A 230 -43.19 63.25 -11.95
C SER A 230 -42.48 61.91 -12.13
N SER A 231 -41.90 61.42 -11.03
CA SER A 231 -41.20 60.16 -10.75
C SER A 231 -39.75 60.10 -11.26
N GLY A 232 -38.71 60.03 -10.43
CA GLY A 232 -38.64 59.54 -9.06
C GLY A 232 -37.57 58.45 -9.02
N THR A 233 -36.34 58.90 -8.78
CA THR A 233 -35.10 58.15 -8.58
C THR A 233 -35.23 57.14 -7.42
N ASP A 234 -34.55 55.98 -7.53
CA ASP A 234 -33.50 55.55 -6.58
C ASP A 234 -33.13 54.07 -6.77
N VAL A 235 -31.97 53.83 -7.38
CA VAL A 235 -31.27 52.54 -7.34
C VAL A 235 -30.45 52.49 -6.05
N ALA A 236 -31.08 51.96 -5.00
CA ALA A 236 -30.41 51.64 -3.75
C ALA A 236 -29.69 50.27 -3.84
N SER A 237 -28.45 50.29 -3.38
CA SER A 237 -27.54 49.17 -3.12
C SER A 237 -28.23 47.94 -2.49
N LEU A 238 -28.20 46.81 -3.20
CA LEU A 238 -28.60 45.48 -2.70
C LEU A 238 -27.45 44.85 -1.89
N ALA A 239 -27.50 44.99 -0.57
CA ALA A 239 -26.83 44.08 0.35
C ALA A 239 -27.70 42.82 0.55
N PRO A 240 -27.12 41.61 0.66
CA PRO A 240 -27.89 40.39 0.83
C PRO A 240 -28.61 40.38 2.19
N ALA A 241 -29.89 40.00 2.17
CA ALA A 241 -30.73 39.91 3.36
C ALA A 241 -30.19 38.85 4.36
N PRO A 242 -30.27 39.09 5.68
CA PRO A 242 -29.85 38.13 6.69
C PRO A 242 -30.72 36.85 6.65
N PRO A 243 -30.14 35.66 6.89
CA PRO A 243 -30.88 34.40 6.81
C PRO A 243 -32.01 34.36 7.84
N SER A 244 -33.14 33.79 7.42
CA SER A 244 -34.34 33.59 8.25
C SER A 244 -34.01 32.81 9.53
N SER A 245 -34.79 33.05 10.59
CA SER A 245 -34.59 32.45 11.91
C SER A 245 -34.59 30.90 11.88
N SER A 246 -35.29 30.28 10.92
CA SER A 246 -35.29 28.82 10.73
C SER A 246 -33.97 28.28 10.21
N ALA A 247 -33.36 28.93 9.21
CA ALA A 247 -32.09 28.49 8.63
C ALA A 247 -30.92 28.60 9.63
N LYS A 248 -30.96 29.60 10.52
CA LYS A 248 -29.98 29.72 11.61
C LYS A 248 -30.13 28.59 12.64
N ALA A 249 -31.37 28.16 12.94
CA ALA A 249 -31.62 27.08 13.88
C ALA A 249 -31.17 25.72 13.34
N GLU A 250 -31.42 25.43 12.05
CA GLU A 250 -30.97 24.19 11.39
C GLU A 250 -29.44 24.11 11.32
N LEU A 251 -28.76 25.22 11.03
CA LEU A 251 -27.29 25.26 11.03
C LEU A 251 -26.72 25.01 12.44
N LEU A 252 -27.33 25.57 13.48
CA LEU A 252 -26.92 25.32 14.86
C LEU A 252 -27.11 23.85 15.26
N GLN A 253 -28.22 23.23 14.85
CA GLN A 253 -28.47 21.81 15.10
C GLN A 253 -27.47 20.91 14.36
N ALA A 254 -27.17 21.21 13.09
CA ALA A 254 -26.18 20.47 12.31
C ALA A 254 -24.77 20.61 12.91
N GLN A 255 -24.40 21.80 13.40
CA GLN A 255 -23.14 22.02 14.09
C GLN A 255 -23.06 21.25 15.42
N ALA A 256 -24.15 21.21 16.20
CA ALA A 256 -24.21 20.46 17.44
C ALA A 256 -24.10 18.94 17.20
N GLN A 257 -24.78 18.40 16.18
CA GLN A 257 -24.64 17.00 15.79
C GLN A 257 -23.22 16.66 15.33
N ALA A 258 -22.60 17.53 14.54
CA ALA A 258 -21.21 17.35 14.11
C ALA A 258 -20.22 17.39 15.27
N GLN A 259 -20.46 18.22 16.30
CA GLN A 259 -19.66 18.23 17.52
C GLN A 259 -19.83 16.93 18.31
N GLN A 260 -21.07 16.46 18.48
CA GLN A 260 -21.35 15.21 19.20
C GLN A 260 -20.67 14.00 18.56
N LEU A 261 -20.71 13.88 17.22
CA LEU A 261 -20.02 12.80 16.50
C LEU A 261 -18.49 12.89 16.64
N ARG A 262 -17.92 14.10 16.74
CA ARG A 262 -16.48 14.27 16.97
C ARG A 262 -16.09 13.83 18.39
N ASP A 263 -16.90 14.17 19.38
CA ASP A 263 -16.63 13.80 20.78
C ASP A 263 -16.75 12.28 20.98
N GLU A 264 -17.72 11.64 20.33
CA GLU A 264 -17.85 10.17 20.32
C GLU A 264 -16.63 9.50 19.64
N ALA A 265 -16.19 10.01 18.48
CA ALA A 265 -15.02 9.50 17.79
C ALA A 265 -13.72 9.70 18.60
N GLN A 266 -13.59 10.80 19.35
CA GLN A 266 -12.48 11.02 20.27
C GLN A 266 -12.51 10.00 21.42
N THR A 267 -13.68 9.74 21.98
CA THR A 267 -13.87 8.77 23.06
C THR A 267 -13.48 7.36 22.61
N LEU A 268 -13.93 6.93 21.42
CA LEU A 268 -13.56 5.64 20.83
C LEU A 268 -12.05 5.53 20.58
N ARG A 269 -11.41 6.61 20.11
CA ARG A 269 -9.95 6.64 19.92
C ARG A 269 -9.19 6.50 21.23
N LEU A 270 -9.64 7.16 22.29
CA LEU A 270 -9.03 7.04 23.62
C LEU A 270 -9.18 5.61 24.18
N GLN A 271 -10.34 4.98 23.96
CA GLN A 271 -10.56 3.57 24.32
C GLN A 271 -9.61 2.64 23.56
N ALA A 272 -9.51 2.79 22.24
CA ALA A 272 -8.60 1.99 21.43
C ALA A 272 -7.12 2.17 21.84
N GLN A 273 -6.70 3.39 22.20
CA GLN A 273 -5.36 3.65 22.71
C GLN A 273 -5.13 2.97 24.07
N ALA A 274 -6.10 2.99 24.98
CA ALA A 274 -5.99 2.32 26.27
C ALA A 274 -5.90 0.79 26.11
N GLU A 275 -6.61 0.21 25.15
CA GLU A 275 -6.51 -1.22 24.83
C GLU A 275 -5.13 -1.57 24.24
N LEU A 276 -4.60 -0.73 23.34
CA LEU A 276 -3.27 -0.92 22.79
C LEU A 276 -2.19 -0.88 23.88
N GLN A 277 -2.27 0.08 24.80
CA GLN A 277 -1.34 0.18 25.94
C GLN A 277 -1.42 -1.06 26.84
N ARG A 278 -2.62 -1.58 27.12
CA ARG A 278 -2.79 -2.83 27.89
C ARG A 278 -2.16 -4.02 27.16
N ALA A 279 -2.33 -4.13 25.85
CA ALA A 279 -1.73 -5.20 25.06
C ALA A 279 -0.19 -5.12 25.07
N GLN A 280 0.38 -3.91 24.94
CA GLN A 280 1.82 -3.69 25.02
C GLN A 280 2.38 -4.04 26.41
N ALA A 281 1.68 -3.68 27.49
CA ALA A 281 2.09 -4.04 28.85
C ALA A 281 2.11 -5.56 29.07
N LEU A 282 1.11 -6.28 28.56
CA LEU A 282 1.07 -7.74 28.63
C LEU A 282 2.19 -8.39 27.81
N ALA A 283 2.49 -7.85 26.62
CA ALA A 283 3.60 -8.32 25.79
C ALA A 283 4.95 -8.12 26.48
N ALA A 284 5.17 -6.97 27.14
CA ALA A 284 6.38 -6.70 27.90
C ALA A 284 6.53 -7.64 29.12
N GLN A 285 5.42 -8.01 29.78
CA GLN A 285 5.45 -9.00 30.85
C GLN A 285 5.79 -10.41 30.32
N ALA A 286 5.22 -10.81 29.19
CA ALA A 286 5.52 -12.10 28.55
C ALA A 286 7.00 -12.21 28.13
N ALA A 287 7.60 -11.12 27.65
CA ALA A 287 9.02 -11.06 27.31
C ALA A 287 9.92 -11.34 28.54
N LYS A 288 9.61 -10.73 29.70
CA LYS A 288 10.36 -10.97 30.95
C LYS A 288 10.27 -12.41 31.45
N VAL A 289 9.11 -13.06 31.29
CA VAL A 289 8.92 -14.48 31.68
C VAL A 289 9.74 -15.41 30.78
N ASN A 290 9.84 -15.11 29.49
CA ASN A 290 10.64 -15.89 28.55
C ASN A 290 12.14 -15.80 28.84
N GLU A 291 12.61 -14.62 29.26
CA GLU A 291 14.01 -14.39 29.65
C GLU A 291 14.40 -15.20 30.90
N HIS A 292 13.51 -15.29 31.90
CA HIS A 292 13.69 -16.16 33.07
C HIS A 292 13.68 -17.66 32.74
N THR A 293 12.91 -18.06 31.73
CA THR A 293 12.81 -19.46 31.28
C THR A 293 14.07 -19.88 30.49
N GLN A 294 14.67 -18.95 29.76
CA GLN A 294 15.94 -19.17 29.05
C GLN A 294 17.14 -19.27 30.00
N THR A 295 17.15 -18.53 31.12
CA THR A 295 18.21 -18.61 32.13
C THR A 295 18.17 -19.93 32.91
N LEU A 296 16.97 -20.49 33.16
CA LEU A 296 16.80 -21.79 33.82
C LEU A 296 17.16 -23.00 32.91
N SER A 297 17.13 -22.83 31.58
CA SER A 297 17.41 -23.92 30.64
C SER A 297 18.90 -24.16 30.37
N GLN A 298 19.79 -23.25 30.80
CA GLN A 298 21.24 -23.34 30.58
C GLN A 298 22.01 -24.09 31.69
N SER A 299 21.32 -24.63 32.71
CA SER A 299 21.96 -25.25 33.88
C SER A 299 21.76 -26.78 34.04
N SER A 300 21.53 -27.54 32.97
CA SER A 300 21.39 -29.01 33.03
C SER A 300 22.64 -29.78 32.53
N PRO A 301 22.98 -30.96 33.10
CA PRO A 301 24.29 -31.59 32.93
C PRO A 301 24.46 -32.34 31.60
N LYS A 302 25.69 -32.31 31.07
CA LYS A 302 26.13 -32.85 29.78
C LYS A 302 26.04 -34.39 29.72
N GLN A 303 25.32 -34.92 28.74
CA GLN A 303 25.23 -36.37 28.44
C GLN A 303 26.57 -36.92 27.93
N PRO A 304 27.02 -38.12 28.34
CA PRO A 304 28.26 -38.71 27.86
C PRO A 304 28.15 -39.23 26.40
N PRO A 305 29.25 -39.24 25.64
CA PRO A 305 29.23 -39.56 24.21
C PRO A 305 28.96 -41.05 23.92
N PRO A 306 28.32 -41.38 22.78
CA PRO A 306 28.00 -42.75 22.40
C PRO A 306 29.26 -43.56 21.99
N PRO A 307 29.24 -44.90 22.16
CA PRO A 307 30.38 -45.76 21.86
C PRO A 307 30.63 -45.92 20.34
N PRO A 308 31.89 -46.17 19.93
CA PRO A 308 32.27 -46.24 18.52
C PRO A 308 31.76 -47.51 17.81
N PRO A 309 31.51 -47.44 16.48
CA PRO A 309 31.01 -48.56 15.69
C PRO A 309 32.09 -49.66 15.47
N PRO A 310 31.68 -50.93 15.28
CA PRO A 310 32.60 -52.06 15.10
C PRO A 310 33.31 -52.03 13.73
N PRO A 311 34.52 -52.61 13.64
CA PRO A 311 35.35 -52.54 12.44
C PRO A 311 34.83 -53.44 11.30
N PRO A 312 35.10 -53.07 10.02
CA PRO A 312 34.63 -53.81 8.86
C PRO A 312 35.35 -55.17 8.66
N PRO A 313 34.68 -56.17 8.08
CA PRO A 313 35.28 -57.49 7.83
C PRO A 313 36.32 -57.44 6.70
N LYS A 314 37.40 -58.24 6.87
CA LYS A 314 38.53 -58.36 5.91
C LYS A 314 38.11 -59.04 4.60
N PRO A 315 38.74 -58.67 3.45
CA PRO A 315 38.43 -59.25 2.15
C PRO A 315 39.00 -60.67 2.01
N LYS A 316 38.19 -61.60 1.47
CA LYS A 316 38.63 -62.94 1.05
C LYS A 316 39.14 -62.90 -0.40
N GLN A 317 40.21 -63.63 -0.66
CA GLN A 317 40.90 -63.76 -1.93
C GLN A 317 40.15 -64.65 -2.95
N ASN A 318 40.33 -64.31 -4.23
CA ASN A 318 40.11 -65.02 -5.52
C ASN A 318 40.34 -66.56 -5.47
N GLU A 319 39.80 -67.48 -6.29
CA GLU A 319 39.12 -67.57 -7.61
C GLU A 319 38.71 -69.09 -7.81
N PRO A 320 38.31 -69.66 -8.98
CA PRO A 320 37.37 -69.25 -10.04
C PRO A 320 36.36 -70.36 -10.49
N GLY A 321 35.25 -69.94 -11.11
CA GLY A 321 34.70 -70.54 -12.35
C GLY A 321 33.71 -71.72 -12.30
N LEU A 322 32.43 -71.49 -12.68
CA LEU A 322 31.70 -72.34 -13.64
C LEU A 322 30.42 -71.67 -14.21
N LYS A 323 30.45 -71.41 -15.53
CA LYS A 323 29.41 -71.47 -16.58
C LYS A 323 28.01 -70.83 -16.42
N ALA A 324 27.79 -69.87 -17.33
CA ALA A 324 26.67 -69.73 -18.29
C ALA A 324 25.21 -69.85 -17.81
N ALA A 325 24.41 -68.80 -18.02
CA ALA A 325 23.52 -68.68 -19.19
C ALA A 325 22.57 -67.46 -19.13
N THR A 326 22.34 -66.89 -20.31
CA THR A 326 21.11 -66.21 -20.80
C THR A 326 20.72 -64.80 -20.31
N SER A 327 20.91 -63.86 -21.25
CA SER A 327 19.92 -62.90 -21.80
C SER A 327 19.16 -61.95 -20.87
N ARG A 328 19.33 -60.65 -21.07
CA ARG A 328 18.39 -59.83 -21.87
C ARG A 328 18.88 -58.39 -22.05
N ALA A 329 18.93 -58.01 -23.33
CA ALA A 329 18.66 -56.71 -23.94
C ALA A 329 18.93 -55.44 -23.11
N ASN A 330 20.01 -54.76 -23.51
CA ASN A 330 20.07 -53.31 -23.49
C ASN A 330 19.05 -52.75 -24.49
N SER A 331 18.09 -51.99 -24.00
CA SER A 331 17.40 -50.98 -24.78
C SER A 331 17.53 -49.66 -24.04
N SER A 332 18.41 -48.82 -24.57
CA SER A 332 18.49 -47.39 -24.31
C SER A 332 17.12 -46.74 -24.58
N ALA A 333 16.48 -46.24 -23.53
CA ALA A 333 15.39 -45.30 -23.65
C ALA A 333 15.65 -44.15 -22.68
N ALA A 334 15.73 -42.96 -23.26
CA ALA A 334 15.52 -41.64 -22.69
C ALA A 334 15.68 -41.50 -21.16
N ARG A 335 16.68 -40.71 -20.75
CA ARG A 335 16.57 -39.93 -19.51
C ARG A 335 15.39 -38.97 -19.67
N SER A 336 14.20 -39.43 -19.30
CA SER A 336 13.10 -38.56 -18.93
C SER A 336 13.55 -37.74 -17.73
N ALA A 337 13.51 -36.42 -17.87
CA ALA A 337 13.62 -35.51 -16.75
C ALA A 337 12.62 -35.96 -15.67
N SER A 338 13.12 -36.29 -14.49
CA SER A 338 12.29 -36.57 -13.33
C SER A 338 11.51 -35.31 -12.99
N THR A 339 10.20 -35.35 -13.21
CA THR A 339 9.24 -34.41 -12.63
C THR A 339 9.56 -34.25 -11.14
N PRO A 340 9.68 -33.02 -10.60
CA PRO A 340 9.83 -32.87 -9.16
C PRO A 340 8.62 -33.51 -8.47
N ASP A 341 8.91 -34.46 -7.57
CA ASP A 341 7.91 -35.37 -7.00
C ASP A 341 7.01 -34.66 -5.98
N LEU A 342 6.04 -33.91 -6.49
CA LEU A 342 4.93 -33.35 -5.70
C LEU A 342 4.00 -34.44 -5.17
N ALA A 343 4.03 -35.64 -5.77
CA ALA A 343 3.16 -36.75 -5.36
C ALA A 343 3.49 -37.25 -3.95
N ARG A 344 4.70 -36.97 -3.43
CA ARG A 344 5.05 -37.27 -2.03
C ARG A 344 4.10 -36.63 -1.00
N PHE A 345 3.50 -35.48 -1.32
CA PHE A 345 2.56 -34.80 -0.44
C PHE A 345 1.11 -35.25 -0.63
N ASP A 346 0.80 -35.96 -1.72
CA ASP A 346 -0.57 -36.35 -2.06
C ASP A 346 -1.16 -37.34 -1.05
N GLY A 347 -2.45 -37.21 -0.79
CA GLY A 347 -3.17 -38.05 0.18
C GLY A 347 -4.15 -37.28 1.04
N ALA A 348 -4.72 -37.95 2.04
CA ALA A 348 -5.57 -37.33 3.05
C ALA A 348 -4.71 -36.78 4.20
N TRP A 349 -5.10 -35.63 4.72
CA TRP A 349 -4.41 -34.90 5.77
C TRP A 349 -5.41 -34.46 6.82
N GLN A 350 -5.01 -34.57 8.07
CA GLN A 350 -5.73 -34.02 9.21
C GLN A 350 -5.03 -32.73 9.64
N ILE A 351 -5.81 -31.66 9.79
CA ILE A 351 -5.34 -30.32 10.15
C ILE A 351 -5.87 -29.99 11.53
N GLN A 352 -4.98 -29.82 12.50
CA GLN A 352 -5.33 -29.41 13.85
C GLN A 352 -4.98 -27.94 14.07
N ILE A 353 -5.99 -27.10 14.31
CA ILE A 353 -5.84 -25.65 14.50
C ILE A 353 -6.00 -25.33 15.97
N ASN A 354 -4.96 -24.76 16.58
CA ASN A 354 -4.94 -24.37 17.98
C ASN A 354 -4.78 -22.86 18.13
N CYS A 355 -5.87 -22.17 18.47
CA CYS A 355 -5.86 -20.71 18.64
C CYS A 355 -5.73 -20.31 20.12
N ARG A 356 -4.79 -19.40 20.42
CA ARG A 356 -4.65 -18.83 21.76
C ARG A 356 -5.62 -17.66 21.95
N ARG A 357 -6.36 -17.62 23.07
CA ARG A 357 -7.15 -16.43 23.42
C ARG A 357 -6.23 -15.28 23.88
N PRO A 358 -6.56 -14.02 23.56
CA PRO A 358 -5.81 -12.86 24.06
C PRO A 358 -5.84 -12.70 25.60
N SER A 359 -6.84 -13.27 26.29
CA SER A 359 -7.15 -12.99 27.70
C SER A 359 -6.76 -14.08 28.71
N GLY A 360 -5.82 -14.99 28.39
CA GLY A 360 -5.29 -15.95 29.37
C GLY A 360 -6.27 -17.02 29.91
N GLY A 361 -7.51 -17.06 29.40
CA GLY A 361 -8.49 -18.08 29.77
C GLY A 361 -8.24 -19.43 29.07
N THR A 362 -8.33 -20.52 29.85
CA THR A 362 -8.16 -21.92 29.46
C THR A 362 -9.31 -22.43 28.59
N THR A 363 -9.47 -21.88 27.39
CA THR A 363 -10.30 -22.54 26.36
C THR A 363 -9.56 -22.46 25.04
N GLN A 364 -8.71 -23.46 24.83
CA GLN A 364 -8.09 -23.77 23.56
C GLN A 364 -9.19 -24.29 22.63
N GLN A 365 -9.53 -23.52 21.59
CA GLN A 365 -10.38 -24.03 20.53
C GLN A 365 -9.47 -24.83 19.60
N SER A 366 -9.44 -26.15 19.78
CA SER A 366 -8.87 -27.10 18.81
C SER A 366 -9.94 -27.36 17.77
N LEU A 367 -9.60 -27.23 16.49
CA LEU A 367 -10.47 -27.62 15.39
C LEU A 367 -9.73 -28.60 14.49
N ASP A 368 -10.42 -29.67 14.11
CA ASP A 368 -9.91 -30.64 13.17
C ASP A 368 -10.58 -30.42 11.81
N VAL A 369 -9.77 -30.26 10.77
CA VAL A 369 -10.22 -30.14 9.37
C VAL A 369 -9.58 -31.28 8.59
N VAL A 370 -10.38 -32.00 7.80
CA VAL A 370 -9.85 -32.99 6.87
C VAL A 370 -9.55 -32.29 5.55
N ALA A 371 -8.36 -32.51 5.03
CA ALA A 371 -7.90 -31.99 3.77
C ALA A 371 -7.43 -33.11 2.85
N LYS A 372 -7.49 -32.86 1.55
CA LYS A 372 -6.93 -33.71 0.51
C LYS A 372 -5.87 -32.93 -0.23
N VAL A 373 -4.72 -33.57 -0.45
CA VAL A 373 -3.65 -33.05 -1.29
C VAL A 373 -3.64 -33.86 -2.59
N ASN A 374 -3.66 -33.17 -3.72
CA ASN A 374 -3.54 -33.76 -5.05
C ASN A 374 -2.62 -32.91 -5.92
N GLN A 375 -1.54 -33.50 -6.44
CA GLN A 375 -0.48 -32.80 -7.16
C GLN A 375 0.08 -31.59 -6.37
N GLY A 376 0.21 -31.74 -5.05
CA GLY A 376 0.67 -30.69 -4.15
C GLY A 376 -0.34 -29.57 -3.85
N VAL A 377 -1.56 -29.60 -4.42
CA VAL A 377 -2.64 -28.68 -4.06
C VAL A 377 -3.35 -29.22 -2.81
N LEU A 378 -3.25 -28.50 -1.69
CA LEU A 378 -4.00 -28.80 -0.48
C LEU A 378 -5.37 -28.14 -0.55
N HIS A 379 -6.42 -28.91 -0.25
CA HIS A 379 -7.78 -28.42 -0.09
C HIS A 379 -8.46 -29.12 1.08
N GLY A 380 -8.85 -28.36 2.10
CA GLY A 380 -9.63 -28.84 3.24
C GLY A 380 -10.81 -27.94 3.51
N GLU A 381 -11.94 -28.54 3.87
CA GLU A 381 -13.19 -27.81 4.08
C GLU A 381 -13.99 -28.44 5.23
N THR A 382 -14.66 -27.60 6.01
CA THR A 382 -15.58 -28.04 7.07
C THR A 382 -16.75 -27.06 7.18
N GLY A 383 -17.95 -27.60 7.46
CA GLY A 383 -19.19 -26.82 7.51
C GLY A 383 -19.88 -26.74 6.15
N GLN A 384 -20.88 -25.86 6.04
CA GLN A 384 -21.62 -25.61 4.79
C GLN A 384 -21.24 -24.25 4.24
N GLU A 385 -20.83 -24.18 2.98
CA GLU A 385 -20.40 -22.92 2.35
C GLU A 385 -21.43 -21.80 2.52
N GLY A 386 -20.96 -20.63 2.99
CA GLY A 386 -21.81 -19.47 3.27
C GLY A 386 -22.45 -19.46 4.67
N GLU A 387 -22.45 -20.57 5.40
CA GLU A 387 -23.06 -20.65 6.74
C GLU A 387 -22.06 -20.34 7.88
N PRO A 388 -22.53 -19.80 9.02
CA PRO A 388 -21.72 -19.67 10.22
C PRO A 388 -21.07 -20.99 10.63
N GLY A 389 -19.76 -20.95 10.86
CA GLY A 389 -18.96 -22.13 11.17
C GLY A 389 -18.28 -22.76 9.95
N TRP A 390 -18.61 -22.33 8.73
CA TRP A 390 -17.90 -22.75 7.51
C TRP A 390 -16.46 -22.29 7.50
N ARG A 391 -15.57 -23.18 7.05
CA ARG A 391 -14.15 -22.93 6.90
C ARG A 391 -13.59 -23.71 5.74
N GLN A 392 -12.67 -23.07 5.03
CA GLN A 392 -11.93 -23.68 3.93
C GLN A 392 -10.46 -23.29 4.04
N ILE A 393 -9.56 -24.25 3.89
CA ILE A 393 -8.11 -24.05 3.80
C ILE A 393 -7.65 -24.57 2.45
N HIS A 394 -6.97 -23.72 1.68
CA HIS A 394 -6.43 -24.12 0.39
C HIS A 394 -5.06 -23.52 0.14
N GLY A 395 -4.26 -24.16 -0.71
CA GLY A 395 -3.01 -23.60 -1.21
C GLY A 395 -2.11 -24.63 -1.88
N GLN A 396 -1.07 -24.14 -2.55
CA GLN A 396 -0.09 -24.99 -3.24
C GLN A 396 1.11 -25.25 -2.32
N ILE A 397 1.45 -26.53 -2.16
CA ILE A 397 2.69 -26.97 -1.53
C ILE A 397 3.78 -27.01 -2.61
N GLY A 398 4.85 -26.25 -2.37
CA GLY A 398 6.02 -26.22 -3.22
C GLY A 398 6.81 -27.53 -3.16
N VAL A 399 7.67 -27.74 -4.15
CA VAL A 399 8.56 -28.91 -4.22
C VAL A 399 9.55 -28.97 -3.05
N ASP A 400 9.79 -27.84 -2.38
CA ASP A 400 10.61 -27.67 -1.18
C ASP A 400 9.81 -27.90 0.12
N GLY A 401 8.49 -28.12 0.03
CA GLY A 401 7.58 -28.26 1.16
C GLY A 401 7.06 -26.94 1.71
N HIS A 402 7.46 -25.79 1.18
CA HIS A 402 6.92 -24.49 1.60
C HIS A 402 5.59 -24.21 0.91
N ALA A 403 4.61 -23.69 1.67
CA ALA A 403 3.29 -23.34 1.16
C ALA A 403 2.82 -22.04 1.80
N ASN A 404 2.21 -21.15 1.02
CA ASN A 404 1.41 -20.06 1.55
C ASN A 404 -0.06 -20.48 1.42
N LEU A 405 -0.67 -20.78 2.56
CA LEU A 405 -2.05 -21.29 2.63
C LEU A 405 -3.01 -20.15 2.95
N VAL A 406 -4.22 -20.26 2.43
CA VAL A 406 -5.31 -19.32 2.64
C VAL A 406 -6.44 -20.03 3.37
N ALA A 407 -6.78 -19.54 4.56
CA ALA A 407 -7.96 -19.97 5.31
C ALA A 407 -9.09 -18.94 5.16
N LYS A 408 -10.24 -19.36 4.61
CA LYS A 408 -11.49 -18.62 4.65
C LYS A 408 -12.34 -19.14 5.80
N VAL A 409 -12.87 -18.24 6.63
CA VAL A 409 -13.66 -18.60 7.82
C VAL A 409 -14.86 -17.68 7.95
N ILE A 410 -16.04 -18.27 8.15
CA ILE A 410 -17.22 -17.57 8.65
C ILE A 410 -17.36 -17.94 10.12
N PRO A 411 -17.05 -17.03 11.06
CA PRO A 411 -17.05 -17.35 12.48
C PRO A 411 -18.47 -17.66 12.98
N ASN A 412 -18.57 -18.60 13.93
CA ASN A 412 -19.79 -18.77 14.73
C ASN A 412 -19.93 -17.58 15.69
N GLU A 413 -20.67 -16.53 15.29
CA GLU A 413 -21.12 -15.52 16.23
C GLU A 413 -22.36 -16.01 16.99
N ASN A 414 -22.42 -15.74 18.30
CA ASN A 414 -23.57 -16.06 19.13
C ASN A 414 -24.85 -15.50 18.48
N VAL A 415 -25.83 -16.39 18.25
CA VAL A 415 -27.15 -16.24 17.56
C VAL A 415 -28.05 -15.07 18.06
N ARG A 416 -27.56 -14.18 18.93
CA ARG A 416 -28.32 -13.06 19.51
C ARG A 416 -28.30 -11.77 18.69
N ARG A 417 -27.44 -11.62 17.68
CA ARG A 417 -27.47 -10.47 16.76
C ARG A 417 -27.56 -10.99 15.33
N LYS A 418 -28.77 -10.98 14.76
CA LYS A 418 -29.03 -11.27 13.33
C LYS A 418 -28.29 -10.26 12.43
N ARG A 419 -26.99 -10.45 12.24
CA ARG A 419 -26.19 -9.76 11.22
C ARG A 419 -25.24 -10.77 10.58
N ASN A 420 -25.10 -10.68 9.26
CA ASN A 420 -24.15 -11.46 8.47
C ASN A 420 -22.75 -11.26 9.05
N ALA A 421 -22.15 -12.32 9.60
CA ALA A 421 -20.74 -12.28 10.00
C ALA A 421 -19.88 -12.20 8.74
N PRO A 422 -18.99 -11.20 8.59
CA PRO A 422 -18.17 -11.09 7.39
C PRO A 422 -17.21 -12.27 7.29
N MET A 423 -17.10 -12.85 6.09
CA MET A 423 -16.08 -13.86 5.79
C MET A 423 -14.70 -13.25 6.04
N THR A 424 -13.88 -13.95 6.82
CA THR A 424 -12.50 -13.55 7.10
C THR A 424 -11.56 -14.44 6.31
N THR A 425 -10.66 -13.82 5.55
CA THR A 425 -9.58 -14.50 4.85
C THR A 425 -8.28 -14.31 5.62
N ILE A 426 -7.56 -15.40 5.88
CA ILE A 426 -6.31 -15.41 6.64
C ILE A 426 -5.26 -16.14 5.80
N GLU A 427 -4.19 -15.45 5.45
CA GLU A 427 -3.03 -16.06 4.79
C GLU A 427 -1.99 -16.43 5.84
N PHE A 428 -1.38 -17.60 5.69
CA PHE A 428 -0.33 -18.04 6.59
C PHE A 428 0.68 -18.95 5.90
N PRO A 429 1.97 -18.79 6.22
CA PRO A 429 3.00 -19.71 5.76
C PRO A 429 2.89 -21.05 6.50
N ALA A 430 3.14 -22.13 5.78
CA ALA A 430 3.26 -23.48 6.29
C ALA A 430 4.45 -24.20 5.65
N VAL A 431 5.02 -25.15 6.39
CA VAL A 431 6.10 -26.01 5.94
C VAL A 431 5.67 -27.46 6.10
N PHE A 432 5.76 -28.22 5.02
CA PHE A 432 5.38 -29.61 4.91
C PHE A 432 6.61 -30.51 4.78
N GLN A 433 6.57 -31.60 5.52
CA GLN A 433 7.38 -32.80 5.38
C GLN A 433 6.51 -33.90 4.76
N GLU A 434 7.08 -35.08 4.54
CA GLU A 434 6.39 -36.19 3.85
C GLU A 434 5.10 -36.66 4.56
N ILE A 435 5.08 -36.62 5.89
CA ILE A 435 3.96 -37.11 6.73
C ILE A 435 3.42 -36.07 7.72
N SER A 436 4.04 -34.89 7.81
CA SER A 436 3.66 -33.86 8.79
C SER A 436 3.87 -32.46 8.24
N GLY A 437 3.25 -31.46 8.83
CA GLY A 437 3.46 -30.06 8.47
C GLY A 437 3.10 -29.12 9.61
N ARG A 438 3.61 -27.89 9.56
CA ARG A 438 3.33 -26.85 10.56
C ARG A 438 3.14 -25.50 9.89
N GLY A 439 2.17 -24.73 10.38
CA GLY A 439 1.91 -23.35 9.97
C GLY A 439 1.50 -22.47 11.14
N GLN A 440 1.55 -21.15 10.95
CA GLN A 440 1.17 -20.20 11.99
C GLN A 440 0.55 -18.94 11.40
N THR A 441 -0.61 -18.55 11.89
CA THR A 441 -1.27 -17.29 11.51
C THR A 441 -0.73 -16.11 12.33
N GLN A 442 -0.64 -14.92 11.73
CA GLN A 442 -0.16 -13.71 12.41
C GLN A 442 -1.30 -12.73 12.78
N HIS A 443 -2.36 -12.65 11.97
CA HIS A 443 -3.52 -11.77 12.18
C HIS A 443 -4.80 -12.47 11.68
N PRO A 444 -6.00 -12.22 12.26
CA PRO A 444 -6.30 -11.45 13.47
C PRO A 444 -6.09 -12.21 14.79
N ARG A 445 -5.82 -13.52 14.74
CA ARG A 445 -5.46 -14.34 15.91
C ARG A 445 -4.24 -15.17 15.57
N VAL A 446 -3.33 -15.31 16.53
CA VAL A 446 -2.20 -16.23 16.42
C VAL A 446 -2.68 -17.64 16.75
N CYS A 447 -2.72 -18.49 15.74
CA CYS A 447 -3.09 -19.90 15.84
C CYS A 447 -1.92 -20.74 15.32
N SER A 448 -1.56 -21.79 16.07
CA SER A 448 -0.66 -22.83 15.57
C SER A 448 -1.48 -23.87 14.81
N ILE A 449 -0.98 -24.28 13.65
CA ILE A 449 -1.65 -25.21 12.76
C ILE A 449 -0.71 -26.39 12.53
N ASN A 450 -1.15 -27.59 12.87
CA ASN A 450 -0.42 -28.83 12.62
C ASN A 450 -1.13 -29.62 11.53
N PHE A 451 -0.35 -30.20 10.63
CA PHE A 451 -0.82 -31.05 9.55
C PHE A 451 -0.24 -32.45 9.77
N SER A 452 -1.05 -33.49 9.68
CA SER A 452 -0.62 -34.88 9.75
C SER A 452 -1.27 -35.68 8.64
N LYS A 453 -0.47 -36.42 7.88
CA LYS A 453 -0.98 -37.30 6.82
C LYS A 453 -1.65 -38.53 7.44
N THR A 454 -2.86 -38.87 6.98
CA THR A 454 -3.68 -39.98 7.50
C THR A 454 -3.55 -41.23 6.67
#